data_AF-A0A182PB68-F1
#
_entry.id   AF-A0A182PB68-F1
#
_cell.length_a   1.000
_cell.length_b   1.000
_cell.length_c   1.000
_cell.angle_alpha   90.00
_cell.angle_beta   90.00
_cell.angle_gamma   90.00
#
_symmetry.space_group_name_H-M   'P 1'
#
loop_
_entity.id
_entity.type
_entity.pdbx_description
1 polymer ?
#
loop_
_entity_poly.entity_id
_entity_poly.type
_entity_poly.pdbx_seq_one_letter_code
_entity_poly.pdbx_strand_id
1 'polypeptide(L)'
;MEALSTVRTYEQFQKDFPNWLVNVRNPVELFNRQPSYVVSQAFCIVGALLCLAHAFHRGGRWPFLWFGSVLSGVLIEGSMYFSPHGETIWLSPTVIDLFHQRIPLFIFFVYPFFYYQAFWSVSKLQLKCRWSEHIAIGMLVVLFDLPFDMFSVKFLHWTLHETEPMLSERIYCAPWTLLLFFAATTFTFSYLFHNLRNWVEPAMAKKDRWTAGKMRTELIASIGAASVSLSVGSGLFLAFNYPLHTILGIPTRVVVIGVFLCVTAVFWKFDRKSNRQLPLRQSFLDHTLNGVIVGHFLLYLVLGFVLSPEEAVSSGRHQPIGDCSNVTTDTPLCLDTFSNSDFDFHCITKQPNVGAYWYTVCGTPHENRSEFVFAMAVITFIASLILWTIHYDFDVRFKIYDLVRKSASTPKGVNNKTLKTH
;
A
#
# COMPACT_ATOMS: atom_id res chain seq x y z
N MET A 1 -3.83 -21.21 -29.68
CA MET A 1 -5.03 -20.53 -29.12
C MET A 1 -5.95 -21.48 -28.34
N GLU A 2 -5.82 -22.82 -28.45
CA GLU A 2 -6.57 -23.79 -27.63
C GLU A 2 -6.12 -23.89 -26.15
N ALA A 3 -4.99 -23.28 -25.77
CA ALA A 3 -4.51 -23.28 -24.39
C ALA A 3 -5.22 -22.25 -23.47
N LEU A 4 -6.11 -21.42 -24.02
CA LEU A 4 -6.82 -20.32 -23.33
C LEU A 4 -8.08 -20.77 -22.56
N SER A 5 -8.44 -22.06 -22.63
CA SER A 5 -9.77 -22.54 -22.22
C SER A 5 -9.75 -23.81 -21.35
N THR A 6 -8.60 -24.22 -20.79
CA THR A 6 -8.59 -25.35 -19.86
C THR A 6 -9.16 -24.90 -18.51
N VAL A 7 -10.47 -24.95 -18.40
CA VAL A 7 -11.17 -24.84 -17.12
C VAL A 7 -10.69 -25.99 -16.24
N ARG A 8 -10.21 -25.70 -15.04
CA ARG A 8 -9.76 -26.73 -14.08
C ARG A 8 -10.58 -26.68 -12.81
N THR A 9 -10.86 -27.84 -12.25
CA THR A 9 -11.33 -27.95 -10.87
C THR A 9 -10.17 -27.73 -9.89
N TYR A 10 -10.48 -27.50 -8.62
CA TYR A 10 -9.46 -27.35 -7.57
C TYR A 10 -8.55 -28.60 -7.46
N GLU A 11 -9.12 -29.80 -7.53
CA GLU A 11 -8.35 -31.05 -7.48
C GLU A 11 -7.42 -31.23 -8.68
N GLN A 12 -7.89 -30.86 -9.88
CA GLN A 12 -7.06 -30.89 -11.09
C GLN A 12 -5.92 -29.88 -11.00
N PHE A 13 -6.21 -28.66 -10.52
CA PHE A 13 -5.19 -27.66 -10.27
C PHE A 13 -4.11 -28.16 -9.29
N GLN A 14 -4.51 -28.80 -8.18
CA GLN A 14 -3.56 -29.38 -7.23
C GLN A 14 -2.69 -30.50 -7.85
N LYS A 15 -3.26 -31.32 -8.75
CA LYS A 15 -2.54 -32.41 -9.43
C LYS A 15 -1.59 -31.91 -10.53
N ASP A 16 -1.99 -30.90 -11.29
CA ASP A 16 -1.23 -30.32 -12.40
C ASP A 16 -0.04 -29.49 -11.91
N PHE A 17 -0.18 -28.90 -10.73
CA PHE A 17 0.82 -28.03 -10.13
C PHE A 17 1.31 -28.57 -8.80
N PRO A 18 1.80 -29.82 -8.69
CA PRO A 18 1.95 -30.46 -7.39
C PRO A 18 3.06 -29.79 -6.56
N ASN A 19 4.16 -29.31 -7.17
CA ASN A 19 5.33 -28.79 -6.45
C ASN A 19 6.18 -27.83 -7.30
N TRP A 20 5.77 -26.59 -7.50
CA TRP A 20 6.70 -25.61 -8.08
C TRP A 20 6.72 -24.33 -7.24
N LEU A 21 7.92 -24.04 -6.76
CA LEU A 21 8.19 -22.86 -5.96
C LEU A 21 8.16 -21.59 -6.82
N VAL A 22 8.50 -21.71 -8.12
CA VAL A 22 8.62 -20.60 -9.08
C VAL A 22 8.04 -20.97 -10.46
N ASN A 23 7.17 -20.11 -11.00
CA ASN A 23 6.66 -20.18 -12.37
C ASN A 23 7.44 -19.18 -13.18
N VAL A 24 7.63 -19.46 -14.45
CA VAL A 24 7.92 -18.41 -15.41
C VAL A 24 6.96 -18.54 -16.58
N ARG A 25 6.23 -17.46 -16.87
CA ARG A 25 5.30 -17.36 -18.00
C ARG A 25 5.86 -16.45 -19.08
N ASN A 26 5.33 -16.58 -20.30
CA ASN A 26 5.76 -15.74 -21.42
C ASN A 26 5.30 -14.28 -21.20
N PRO A 27 6.23 -13.31 -21.06
CA PRO A 27 5.86 -11.93 -20.81
C PRO A 27 5.11 -11.27 -21.97
N VAL A 28 5.34 -11.70 -23.22
CA VAL A 28 4.65 -11.13 -24.40
C VAL A 28 3.17 -11.51 -24.39
N GLU A 29 2.86 -12.75 -24.01
CA GLU A 29 1.47 -13.22 -23.88
C GLU A 29 0.73 -12.45 -22.79
N LEU A 30 1.38 -12.23 -21.64
CA LEU A 30 0.80 -11.47 -20.54
C LEU A 30 0.61 -9.99 -20.91
N PHE A 31 1.58 -9.39 -21.59
CA PHE A 31 1.49 -8.00 -22.02
C PHE A 31 0.35 -7.78 -23.03
N ASN A 32 0.12 -8.73 -23.94
CA ASN A 32 -0.98 -8.65 -24.90
C ASN A 32 -2.37 -8.77 -24.23
N ARG A 33 -2.47 -9.38 -23.05
CA ARG A 33 -3.73 -9.57 -22.32
C ARG A 33 -4.00 -8.51 -21.25
N GLN A 34 -2.94 -8.12 -20.54
CA GLN A 34 -3.01 -7.19 -19.41
C GLN A 34 -1.75 -6.29 -19.43
N PRO A 35 -1.64 -5.38 -20.41
CA PRO A 35 -0.46 -4.54 -20.56
C PRO A 35 -0.23 -3.68 -19.32
N SER A 36 -1.30 -3.14 -18.74
CA SER A 36 -1.25 -2.37 -17.50
C SER A 36 -0.64 -3.16 -16.35
N TYR A 37 -0.91 -4.45 -16.25
CA TYR A 37 -0.44 -5.26 -15.14
C TYR A 37 1.07 -5.47 -15.21
N VAL A 38 1.58 -5.76 -16.41
CA VAL A 38 3.03 -5.91 -16.65
C VAL A 38 3.76 -4.59 -16.38
N VAL A 39 3.19 -3.46 -16.79
CA VAL A 39 3.75 -2.13 -16.50
C VAL A 39 3.76 -1.85 -15.00
N SER A 40 2.66 -2.11 -14.29
CA SER A 40 2.57 -1.97 -12.83
C SER A 40 3.60 -2.84 -12.10
N GLN A 41 3.79 -4.09 -12.52
CA GLN A 41 4.80 -5.00 -11.95
C GLN A 41 6.21 -4.42 -12.08
N ALA A 42 6.60 -4.02 -13.29
CA ALA A 42 7.91 -3.44 -13.55
C ALA A 42 8.12 -2.15 -12.74
N PHE A 43 7.10 -1.30 -12.69
CA PHE A 43 7.15 -0.04 -11.95
C PHE A 43 7.36 -0.25 -10.45
N CYS A 44 6.59 -1.15 -9.82
CA CYS A 44 6.73 -1.47 -8.39
C CYS A 44 8.09 -2.10 -8.06
N ILE A 45 8.60 -3.00 -8.91
CA ILE A 45 9.93 -3.61 -8.72
C ILE A 45 11.03 -2.54 -8.80
N VAL A 46 11.01 -1.71 -9.85
CA VAL A 46 12.01 -0.62 -9.99
C VAL A 46 11.90 0.37 -8.84
N GLY A 47 10.69 0.77 -8.46
CA GLY A 47 10.44 1.68 -7.33
C GLY A 47 10.99 1.14 -6.01
N ALA A 48 10.76 -0.15 -5.71
CA ALA A 48 11.26 -0.80 -4.50
C ALA A 48 12.79 -0.93 -4.48
N LEU A 49 13.42 -1.22 -5.63
CA LEU A 49 14.88 -1.28 -5.75
C LEU A 49 15.51 0.12 -5.59
N LEU A 50 14.85 1.17 -6.09
CA LEU A 50 15.27 2.55 -5.84
C LEU A 50 15.13 2.91 -4.35
N CYS A 51 14.05 2.48 -3.68
CA CYS A 51 13.91 2.60 -2.23
C CYS A 51 15.05 1.89 -1.49
N LEU A 52 15.46 0.70 -1.94
CA LEU A 52 16.58 -0.04 -1.36
C LEU A 52 17.91 0.69 -1.56
N ALA A 53 18.17 1.21 -2.76
CA ALA A 53 19.38 1.97 -3.06
C ALA A 53 19.47 3.23 -2.19
N HIS A 54 18.36 3.96 -2.05
CA HIS A 54 18.26 5.11 -1.16
C HIS A 54 18.42 4.70 0.32
N ALA A 55 17.87 3.56 0.74
CA ALA A 55 18.02 3.05 2.09
C ALA A 55 19.48 2.80 2.46
N PHE A 56 20.25 2.17 1.56
CA PHE A 56 21.68 1.98 1.77
C PHE A 56 22.46 3.29 1.70
N HIS A 57 22.10 4.20 0.80
CA HIS A 57 22.75 5.52 0.69
C HIS A 57 22.58 6.36 1.96
N ARG A 58 21.38 6.36 2.55
CA ARG A 58 21.09 7.08 3.81
C ARG A 58 21.69 6.39 5.04
N GLY A 59 21.82 5.06 5.00
CA GLY A 59 22.31 4.26 6.12
C GLY A 59 21.38 4.31 7.33
N GLY A 60 21.93 4.15 8.53
CA GLY A 60 21.13 4.13 9.75
C GLY A 60 20.08 3.01 9.72
N ARG A 61 18.83 3.34 10.04
CA ARG A 61 17.74 2.34 10.14
C ARG A 61 17.01 2.06 8.84
N TRP A 62 17.29 2.82 7.79
CA TRP A 62 16.56 2.72 6.52
C TRP A 62 16.65 1.34 5.86
N PRO A 63 17.80 0.64 5.84
CA PRO A 63 17.86 -0.73 5.29
C PRO A 63 17.02 -1.73 6.08
N PHE A 64 16.99 -1.59 7.40
CA PHE A 64 16.20 -2.45 8.30
C PHE A 64 14.70 -2.19 8.14
N LEU A 65 14.31 -0.94 7.93
CA LEU A 65 12.93 -0.58 7.57
C LEU A 65 12.52 -1.26 6.27
N TRP A 66 13.32 -1.14 5.21
CA TRP A 66 13.02 -1.76 3.91
C TRP A 66 12.87 -3.28 4.06
N PHE A 67 13.79 -3.93 4.78
CA PHE A 67 13.72 -5.37 5.07
C PHE A 67 12.47 -5.73 5.88
N GLY A 68 12.15 -4.96 6.92
CA GLY A 68 10.94 -5.15 7.73
C GLY A 68 9.66 -4.99 6.91
N SER A 69 9.62 -4.07 5.95
CA SER A 69 8.49 -3.88 5.04
C SER A 69 8.31 -5.06 4.08
N VAL A 70 9.41 -5.61 3.51
CA VAL A 70 9.35 -6.86 2.73
C VAL A 70 8.75 -7.97 3.58
N LEU A 71 9.28 -8.18 4.79
CA LEU A 71 8.81 -9.25 5.67
C LEU A 71 7.34 -9.05 6.08
N SER A 72 6.92 -7.80 6.34
CA SER A 72 5.52 -7.48 6.63
C SER A 72 4.63 -7.86 5.44
N GLY A 73 5.05 -7.56 4.21
CA GLY A 73 4.33 -7.96 3.01
C GLY A 73 4.20 -9.47 2.86
N VAL A 74 5.32 -10.19 3.02
CA VAL A 74 5.32 -11.67 3.01
C VAL A 74 4.31 -12.25 4.00
N LEU A 75 4.23 -11.67 5.21
CA LEU A 75 3.35 -12.15 6.26
C LEU A 75 1.88 -11.81 6.01
N ILE A 76 1.59 -10.60 5.51
CA ILE A 76 0.22 -10.19 5.14
C ILE A 76 -0.29 -11.13 4.06
N GLU A 77 0.43 -11.24 2.95
CA GLU A 77 0.06 -12.09 1.82
C GLU A 77 0.01 -13.55 2.25
N GLY A 78 1.06 -14.04 2.93
CA GLY A 78 1.11 -15.42 3.40
C GLY A 78 -0.07 -15.80 4.29
N SER A 79 -0.51 -14.90 5.18
CA SER A 79 -1.67 -15.16 6.04
C SER A 79 -2.98 -15.32 5.27
N MET A 80 -3.14 -14.60 4.17
CA MET A 80 -4.33 -14.66 3.31
C MET A 80 -4.28 -15.86 2.37
N TYR A 81 -3.13 -16.16 1.77
CA TYR A 81 -3.02 -17.17 0.71
C TYR A 81 -2.67 -18.59 1.18
N PHE A 82 -2.14 -18.76 2.39
CA PHE A 82 -1.84 -20.10 2.94
C PHE A 82 -2.99 -20.66 3.81
N SER A 83 -4.04 -19.88 4.07
CA SER A 83 -5.23 -20.37 4.75
C SER A 83 -6.20 -21.00 3.73
N PRO A 84 -6.63 -22.27 3.90
CA PRO A 84 -7.57 -22.94 2.99
C PRO A 84 -8.92 -22.23 2.83
N HIS A 85 -9.31 -21.43 3.83
CA HIS A 85 -10.55 -20.65 3.85
C HIS A 85 -10.29 -19.13 3.80
N GLY A 86 -9.04 -18.71 3.60
CA GLY A 86 -8.65 -17.29 3.63
C GLY A 86 -8.52 -16.64 2.26
N GLU A 87 -8.71 -17.39 1.16
CA GLU A 87 -8.64 -16.84 -0.19
C GLU A 87 -9.82 -15.92 -0.46
N THR A 88 -9.62 -14.63 -0.22
CA THR A 88 -10.62 -13.59 -0.49
C THR A 88 -10.24 -12.73 -1.70
N ILE A 89 -9.01 -12.88 -2.20
CA ILE A 89 -8.45 -12.17 -3.34
C ILE A 89 -7.74 -13.21 -4.21
N TRP A 90 -7.89 -13.13 -5.53
CA TRP A 90 -7.14 -13.95 -6.47
C TRP A 90 -6.39 -13.08 -7.45
N LEU A 91 -5.08 -13.21 -7.44
CA LEU A 91 -4.19 -12.48 -8.34
C LEU A 91 -4.17 -13.12 -9.73
N SER A 92 -4.22 -12.27 -10.75
CA SER A 92 -3.99 -12.69 -12.11
C SER A 92 -2.55 -13.21 -12.25
N PRO A 93 -2.30 -14.19 -13.14
CA PRO A 93 -0.95 -14.71 -13.31
C PRO A 93 0.04 -13.67 -13.83
N THR A 94 1.26 -13.72 -13.32
CA THR A 94 2.33 -12.78 -13.68
C THR A 94 3.49 -13.46 -14.39
N VAL A 95 4.51 -12.67 -14.76
CA VAL A 95 5.71 -13.21 -15.41
C VAL A 95 6.40 -14.21 -14.50
N ILE A 96 6.44 -13.92 -13.19
CA ILE A 96 7.04 -14.78 -12.18
C ILE A 96 6.06 -14.90 -11.00
N ASP A 97 5.44 -16.06 -10.89
CA ASP A 97 4.61 -16.40 -9.72
C ASP A 97 5.38 -17.34 -8.79
N LEU A 98 5.10 -17.24 -7.49
CA LEU A 98 5.61 -18.15 -6.46
C LEU A 98 4.48 -18.98 -5.86
N PHE A 99 4.86 -20.08 -5.21
CA PHE A 99 3.97 -20.92 -4.41
C PHE A 99 2.70 -21.33 -5.17
N HIS A 100 2.84 -22.06 -6.27
CA HIS A 100 1.69 -22.57 -7.03
C HIS A 100 0.77 -21.47 -7.61
N GLN A 101 1.31 -20.37 -8.16
CA GLN A 101 0.49 -19.23 -8.70
C GLN A 101 -0.34 -18.53 -7.64
N ARG A 102 0.09 -18.60 -6.38
CA ARG A 102 -0.59 -17.90 -5.29
C ARG A 102 -0.08 -16.49 -5.14
N ILE A 103 1.24 -16.31 -5.17
CA ILE A 103 1.87 -15.03 -4.86
C ILE A 103 2.82 -14.61 -6.00
N PRO A 104 2.44 -13.65 -6.84
CA PRO A 104 3.32 -12.97 -7.78
C PRO A 104 4.57 -12.39 -7.10
N LEU A 105 5.73 -12.53 -7.75
CA LEU A 105 7.00 -12.05 -7.21
C LEU A 105 6.99 -10.52 -6.95
N PHE A 106 6.32 -9.74 -7.80
CA PHE A 106 6.32 -8.29 -7.68
C PHE A 106 5.67 -7.81 -6.37
N ILE A 107 4.80 -8.60 -5.74
CA ILE A 107 4.12 -8.23 -4.49
C ILE A 107 5.13 -8.01 -3.36
N PHE A 108 6.20 -8.80 -3.30
CA PHE A 108 7.28 -8.60 -2.32
C PHE A 108 7.97 -7.22 -2.47
N PHE A 109 7.80 -6.55 -3.60
CA PHE A 109 8.32 -5.22 -3.88
C PHE A 109 7.26 -4.11 -3.68
N VAL A 110 5.96 -4.41 -3.77
CA VAL A 110 4.89 -3.42 -3.53
C VAL A 110 4.95 -2.86 -2.11
N TYR A 111 5.03 -3.74 -1.10
CA TYR A 111 5.09 -3.34 0.31
C TYR A 111 6.28 -2.43 0.65
N PRO A 112 7.55 -2.81 0.37
CA PRO A 112 8.66 -1.91 0.62
C PRO A 112 8.61 -0.66 -0.26
N PHE A 113 7.99 -0.68 -1.44
CA PHE A 113 7.79 0.55 -2.22
C PHE A 113 6.90 1.55 -1.46
N PHE A 114 5.70 1.14 -1.04
CA PHE A 114 4.76 2.04 -0.35
C PHE A 114 5.20 2.39 1.07
N TYR A 115 5.59 1.39 1.88
CA TYR A 115 5.97 1.64 3.26
C TYR A 115 7.20 2.54 3.31
N TYR A 116 8.24 2.25 2.53
CA TYR A 116 9.45 3.05 2.57
C TYR A 116 9.18 4.51 2.18
N GLN A 117 8.41 4.75 1.10
CA GLN A 117 8.04 6.09 0.67
C GLN A 117 7.24 6.83 1.74
N ALA A 118 6.33 6.14 2.45
CA ALA A 118 5.50 6.75 3.49
C ALA A 118 6.35 7.15 4.70
N PHE A 119 7.19 6.25 5.20
CA PHE A 119 8.11 6.54 6.30
C PHE A 119 9.11 7.63 5.94
N TRP A 120 9.65 7.62 4.71
CA TRP A 120 10.56 8.66 4.24
C TRP A 120 9.89 10.02 4.22
N SER A 121 8.69 10.11 3.63
CA SER A 121 7.90 11.34 3.57
C SER A 121 7.58 11.87 4.97
N VAL A 122 7.05 11.02 5.84
CA VAL A 122 6.68 11.44 7.20
C VAL A 122 7.89 11.79 8.06
N SER A 123 9.05 11.17 7.83
CA SER A 123 10.27 11.52 8.59
C SER A 123 10.68 12.99 8.42
N LYS A 124 10.39 13.59 7.26
CA LYS A 124 10.65 15.01 6.97
C LYS A 124 9.67 15.94 7.68
N LEU A 125 8.49 15.44 8.05
CA LEU A 125 7.49 16.21 8.77
C LEU A 125 7.90 16.50 10.22
N GLN A 126 8.83 15.76 10.83
CA GLN A 126 9.36 16.01 12.18
C GLN A 126 8.26 16.35 13.23
N LEU A 127 7.19 15.55 13.23
CA LEU A 127 6.03 15.77 14.10
C LEU A 127 6.42 15.59 15.58
N LYS A 128 5.96 16.50 16.45
CA LYS A 128 6.22 16.41 17.89
C LYS A 128 5.50 15.25 18.56
N CYS A 129 4.27 14.98 18.12
CA CYS A 129 3.47 13.90 18.67
C CYS A 129 3.82 12.60 17.96
N ARG A 130 4.38 11.65 18.70
CA ARG A 130 4.82 10.35 18.15
C ARG A 130 3.65 9.57 17.54
N TRP A 131 2.48 9.63 18.16
CA TRP A 131 1.26 9.01 17.65
C TRP A 131 0.84 9.57 16.29
N SER A 132 0.93 10.89 16.09
CA SER A 132 0.56 11.51 14.80
C SER A 132 1.46 11.06 13.65
N GLU A 133 2.69 10.63 13.95
CA GLU A 133 3.62 10.14 12.94
C GLU A 133 3.23 8.77 12.41
N HIS A 134 2.96 7.83 13.30
CA HIS A 134 2.49 6.48 12.92
C HIS A 134 1.17 6.57 12.16
N ILE A 135 0.28 7.47 12.57
CA ILE A 135 -0.99 7.74 11.89
C ILE A 135 -0.73 8.29 10.48
N ALA A 136 0.14 9.29 10.34
CA ALA A 136 0.48 9.86 9.03
C ALA A 136 1.08 8.83 8.07
N ILE A 137 1.90 7.90 8.59
CA ILE A 137 2.48 6.82 7.78
C ILE A 137 1.36 5.91 7.26
N GLY A 138 0.43 5.48 8.13
CA GLY A 138 -0.72 4.67 7.70
C GLY A 138 -1.58 5.37 6.64
N MET A 139 -1.85 6.66 6.83
CA MET A 139 -2.62 7.45 5.85
C MET A 139 -1.89 7.64 4.52
N LEU A 140 -0.57 7.84 4.52
CA LEU A 140 0.19 7.94 3.27
C LEU A 140 0.26 6.60 2.54
N VAL A 141 0.38 5.47 3.25
CA VAL A 141 0.30 4.16 2.60
C VAL A 141 -1.06 3.98 1.91
N VAL A 142 -2.18 4.29 2.58
CA VAL A 142 -3.50 4.26 1.95
C VAL A 142 -3.59 5.19 0.74
N LEU A 143 -3.03 6.40 0.83
CA LEU A 143 -3.03 7.34 -0.30
C LEU A 143 -2.24 6.79 -1.50
N PHE A 144 -1.13 6.09 -1.26
CA PHE A 144 -0.32 5.47 -2.31
C PHE A 144 -1.01 4.23 -2.90
N ASP A 145 -1.71 3.47 -2.07
CA ASP A 145 -2.37 2.22 -2.45
C ASP A 145 -3.68 2.45 -3.21
N LEU A 146 -4.43 3.51 -2.85
CA LEU A 146 -5.76 3.81 -3.42
C LEU A 146 -5.81 3.80 -4.98
N PRO A 147 -4.96 4.53 -5.72
CA PRO A 147 -5.00 4.48 -7.19
C PRO A 147 -4.57 3.11 -7.73
N PHE A 148 -3.69 2.41 -7.01
CA PHE A 148 -3.25 1.07 -7.39
C PHE A 148 -4.39 0.07 -7.27
N ASP A 149 -5.12 0.06 -6.14
CA ASP A 149 -6.27 -0.82 -5.91
C ASP A 149 -7.43 -0.54 -6.85
N MET A 150 -7.84 0.73 -6.96
CA MET A 150 -8.95 1.15 -7.81
C MET A 150 -8.73 0.72 -9.26
N PHE A 151 -7.51 0.92 -9.77
CA PHE A 151 -7.16 0.54 -11.12
C PHE A 151 -7.02 -0.98 -11.27
N SER A 152 -6.34 -1.63 -10.33
CA SER A 152 -5.96 -3.03 -10.45
C SER A 152 -7.14 -3.99 -10.41
N VAL A 153 -8.14 -3.73 -9.55
CA VAL A 153 -9.37 -4.54 -9.55
C VAL A 153 -10.11 -4.37 -10.88
N LYS A 154 -10.25 -3.13 -11.37
CA LYS A 154 -10.99 -2.84 -12.61
C LYS A 154 -10.33 -3.42 -13.87
N PHE A 155 -8.99 -3.49 -13.89
CA PHE A 155 -8.21 -4.08 -15.00
C PHE A 155 -7.83 -5.55 -14.75
N LEU A 156 -8.50 -6.21 -13.80
CA LEU A 156 -8.35 -7.64 -13.48
C LEU A 156 -6.93 -8.07 -13.10
N HIS A 157 -6.13 -7.18 -12.55
CA HIS A 157 -4.84 -7.55 -11.94
C HIS A 157 -5.07 -8.53 -10.77
N TRP A 158 -6.20 -8.37 -10.07
CA TRP A 158 -6.77 -9.37 -9.17
C TRP A 158 -8.29 -9.24 -9.11
N THR A 159 -8.94 -10.33 -8.73
CA THR A 159 -10.39 -10.42 -8.49
C THR A 159 -10.67 -10.60 -7.01
N LEU A 160 -11.80 -10.07 -6.55
CA LEU A 160 -12.24 -10.14 -5.15
C LEU A 160 -13.27 -11.26 -4.95
N HIS A 161 -13.44 -11.70 -3.71
CA HIS A 161 -14.52 -12.60 -3.32
C HIS A 161 -15.84 -11.84 -3.28
N GLU A 162 -16.73 -12.13 -4.23
CA GLU A 162 -17.96 -11.34 -4.45
C GLU A 162 -18.97 -11.49 -3.30
N THR A 163 -18.96 -12.63 -2.63
CA THR A 163 -19.89 -12.91 -1.53
C THR A 163 -19.31 -12.59 -0.15
N GLU A 164 -18.08 -12.09 -0.06
CA GLU A 164 -17.46 -11.72 1.22
C GLU A 164 -18.01 -10.37 1.68
N PRO A 165 -18.77 -10.30 2.80
CA PRO A 165 -19.42 -9.07 3.23
C PRO A 165 -18.42 -7.93 3.44
N MET A 166 -17.21 -8.25 3.91
CA MET A 166 -16.16 -7.27 4.14
C MET A 166 -15.66 -6.62 2.85
N LEU A 167 -15.80 -7.25 1.68
CA LEU A 167 -15.32 -6.73 0.39
C LEU A 167 -16.45 -6.13 -0.48
N SER A 168 -17.69 -6.17 0.01
CA SER A 168 -18.87 -5.75 -0.74
C SER A 168 -18.96 -4.22 -0.96
N GLU A 169 -18.65 -3.42 0.06
CA GLU A 169 -18.66 -1.96 -0.05
C GLU A 169 -17.35 -1.44 -0.65
N ARG A 170 -17.43 -0.85 -1.84
CA ARG A 170 -16.27 -0.39 -2.62
C ARG A 170 -16.35 1.11 -2.93
N ILE A 171 -15.18 1.76 -3.09
CA ILE A 171 -15.03 3.06 -3.75
C ILE A 171 -14.51 2.81 -5.16
N TYR A 172 -15.39 2.99 -6.15
CA TYR A 172 -15.21 2.37 -7.47
C TYR A 172 -15.00 0.86 -7.29
N CYS A 173 -13.78 0.36 -7.51
CA CYS A 173 -13.46 -1.06 -7.40
C CYS A 173 -12.66 -1.42 -6.13
N ALA A 174 -12.19 -0.42 -5.37
CA ALA A 174 -11.36 -0.64 -4.18
C ALA A 174 -12.21 -0.85 -2.92
N PRO A 175 -12.04 -1.93 -2.13
CA PRO A 175 -12.81 -2.16 -0.91
C PRO A 175 -12.50 -1.15 0.19
N TRP A 176 -13.53 -0.56 0.82
CA TRP A 176 -13.33 0.38 1.93
C TRP A 176 -12.63 -0.26 3.13
N THR A 177 -12.96 -1.52 3.43
CA THR A 177 -12.34 -2.30 4.51
C THR A 177 -10.84 -2.49 4.31
N LEU A 178 -10.40 -2.70 3.06
CA LEU A 178 -8.99 -2.92 2.72
C LEU A 178 -8.16 -1.66 3.01
N LEU A 179 -8.68 -0.48 2.68
CA LEU A 179 -8.05 0.80 3.01
C LEU A 179 -7.88 0.97 4.53
N LEU A 180 -8.90 0.65 5.32
CA LEU A 180 -8.81 0.74 6.78
C LEU A 180 -7.86 -0.32 7.36
N PHE A 181 -7.84 -1.52 6.79
CA PHE A 181 -6.92 -2.59 7.17
C PHE A 181 -5.46 -2.18 6.94
N PHE A 182 -5.12 -1.64 5.77
CA PHE A 182 -3.77 -1.16 5.49
C PHE A 182 -3.37 0.05 6.34
N ALA A 183 -4.30 0.97 6.62
CA ALA A 183 -4.05 2.05 7.57
C ALA A 183 -3.68 1.51 8.97
N ALA A 184 -4.46 0.57 9.49
CA ALA A 184 -4.27 0.00 10.83
C ALA A 184 -2.99 -0.83 10.94
N THR A 185 -2.73 -1.72 9.97
CA THR A 185 -1.54 -2.60 9.97
C THR A 185 -0.24 -1.82 9.74
N THR A 186 -0.27 -0.80 8.89
CA THR A 186 0.90 0.08 8.70
C THR A 186 1.16 0.93 9.94
N PHE A 187 0.10 1.44 10.57
CA PHE A 187 0.19 2.17 11.83
C PHE A 187 0.86 1.31 12.92
N THR A 188 0.40 0.06 13.11
CA THR A 188 0.98 -0.85 14.11
C THR A 188 2.40 -1.25 13.76
N PHE A 189 2.70 -1.50 12.48
CA PHE A 189 4.07 -1.74 12.01
C PHE A 189 5.00 -0.59 12.37
N SER A 190 4.60 0.66 12.07
CA SER A 190 5.38 1.84 12.41
C SER A 190 5.58 2.00 13.92
N TYR A 191 4.51 1.83 14.69
CA TYR A 191 4.58 1.90 16.15
C TYR A 191 5.57 0.86 16.70
N LEU A 192 5.45 -0.40 16.29
CA LEU A 192 6.29 -1.49 16.76
C LEU A 192 7.74 -1.33 16.29
N PHE A 193 7.97 -0.94 15.03
CA PHE A 193 9.32 -0.74 14.48
C PHE A 193 10.12 0.30 15.28
N HIS A 194 9.47 1.36 15.77
CA HIS A 194 10.14 2.36 16.59
C HIS A 194 10.23 1.98 18.08
N ASN A 195 9.20 1.34 18.64
CA ASN A 195 9.15 1.07 20.08
C ASN A 195 9.84 -0.24 20.49
N LEU A 196 9.77 -1.31 19.69
CA LEU A 196 10.46 -2.58 19.99
C LEU A 196 11.97 -2.37 20.16
N ARG A 197 12.57 -1.50 19.34
CA ARG A 197 13.98 -1.12 19.49
C ARG A 197 14.26 -0.56 20.88
N ASN A 198 13.40 0.34 21.36
CA ASN A 198 13.59 0.99 22.66
C ASN A 198 13.34 0.03 23.82
N TRP A 199 12.51 -0.99 23.63
CA TRP A 199 12.29 -2.04 24.64
C TRP A 199 13.49 -2.99 24.73
N VAL A 200 14.08 -3.36 23.59
CA VAL A 200 15.25 -4.24 23.54
C VAL A 200 16.53 -3.50 23.97
N GLU A 201 16.69 -2.24 23.57
CA GLU A 201 17.85 -1.41 23.93
C GLU A 201 17.39 -0.02 24.44
N PRO A 202 17.05 0.10 25.73
CA PRO A 202 16.53 1.35 26.32
C PRO A 202 17.45 2.57 26.15
N ALA A 203 18.76 2.34 26.03
CA ALA A 203 19.74 3.41 25.74
C ALA A 203 19.46 4.13 24.41
N MET A 204 18.80 3.48 23.45
CA MET A 204 18.42 4.07 22.16
C MET A 204 17.20 5.00 22.26
N ALA A 205 16.44 4.97 23.35
CA ALA A 205 15.27 5.83 23.54
C ALA A 205 15.62 7.33 23.61
N LYS A 206 16.86 7.65 23.98
CA LYS A 206 17.38 9.04 24.06
C LYS A 206 18.10 9.50 22.80
N LYS A 207 18.44 8.58 21.88
CA LYS A 207 19.12 8.90 20.62
C LYS A 207 18.12 9.30 19.54
N ASP A 208 18.64 9.89 18.48
CA ASP A 208 17.85 10.13 17.27
C ASP A 208 17.24 8.81 16.76
N ARG A 209 15.99 8.90 16.30
CA ARG A 209 15.15 7.73 15.99
C ARG A 209 15.61 6.96 14.75
N TRP A 210 16.35 7.62 13.86
CA TRP A 210 16.81 7.09 12.58
C TRP A 210 18.28 6.66 12.63
N THR A 211 18.97 7.00 13.72
CA THR A 211 20.27 6.42 14.06
C THR A 211 20.12 4.93 14.36
N ALA A 212 20.93 4.10 13.69
CA ALA A 212 20.94 2.66 13.92
C ALA A 212 21.54 2.31 15.28
N GLY A 213 20.91 1.36 15.97
CA GLY A 213 21.52 0.68 17.09
C GLY A 213 22.44 -0.48 16.67
N LYS A 214 22.63 -1.44 17.56
CA LYS A 214 23.33 -2.69 17.22
C LYS A 214 22.52 -3.43 16.16
N MET A 215 23.19 -4.08 15.20
CA MET A 215 22.53 -4.84 14.13
C MET A 215 21.52 -5.86 14.66
N ARG A 216 21.86 -6.58 15.74
CA ARG A 216 20.93 -7.52 16.39
C ARG A 216 19.65 -6.84 16.88
N THR A 217 19.77 -5.68 17.52
CA THR A 217 18.62 -4.89 18.01
C THR A 217 17.72 -4.46 16.85
N GLU A 218 18.30 -3.97 15.76
CA GLU A 218 17.53 -3.51 14.60
C GLU A 218 16.85 -4.68 13.85
N LEU A 219 17.51 -5.84 13.75
CA LEU A 219 16.90 -7.04 13.20
C LEU A 219 15.74 -7.54 14.06
N ILE A 220 15.91 -7.60 15.39
CA ILE A 220 14.82 -7.97 16.32
C ILE A 220 13.66 -6.99 16.20
N ALA A 221 13.92 -5.69 16.16
CA ALA A 221 12.89 -4.68 16.01
C ALA A 221 12.15 -4.79 14.66
N SER A 222 12.86 -5.07 13.57
CA SER A 222 12.26 -5.17 12.23
C SER A 222 11.44 -6.44 12.06
N ILE A 223 12.00 -7.59 12.47
CA ILE A 223 11.33 -8.89 12.44
C ILE A 223 10.13 -8.88 13.39
N GLY A 224 10.35 -8.43 14.63
CA GLY A 224 9.28 -8.34 15.63
C GLY A 224 8.17 -7.38 15.20
N ALA A 225 8.52 -6.24 14.57
CA ALA A 225 7.51 -5.33 14.04
C ALA A 225 6.69 -6.00 12.94
N ALA A 226 7.32 -6.61 11.94
CA ALA A 226 6.63 -7.29 10.86
C ALA A 226 5.74 -8.45 11.34
N SER A 227 6.24 -9.26 12.28
CA SER A 227 5.50 -10.42 12.81
C SER A 227 4.30 -10.04 13.66
N VAL A 228 4.43 -9.02 14.51
CA VAL A 228 3.39 -8.65 15.47
C VAL A 228 2.41 -7.62 14.89
N SER A 229 2.84 -6.81 13.92
CA SER A 229 2.01 -5.73 13.36
C SER A 229 0.75 -6.25 12.68
N LEU A 230 0.82 -7.40 12.02
CA LEU A 230 -0.35 -8.00 11.38
C LEU A 230 -1.42 -8.33 12.41
N SER A 231 -1.11 -9.12 13.45
CA SER A 231 -2.10 -9.51 14.46
C SER A 231 -2.64 -8.31 15.24
N VAL A 232 -1.77 -7.38 15.66
CA VAL A 232 -2.21 -6.18 16.39
C VAL A 232 -2.99 -5.22 15.48
N GLY A 233 -2.59 -5.11 14.21
CA GLY A 233 -3.25 -4.29 13.20
C GLY A 233 -4.63 -4.81 12.84
N SER A 234 -4.76 -6.11 12.59
CA SER A 234 -6.04 -6.79 12.40
C SER A 234 -6.94 -6.64 13.62
N GLY A 235 -6.40 -6.77 14.82
CA GLY A 235 -7.14 -6.53 16.06
C GLY A 235 -7.65 -5.10 16.18
N LEU A 236 -6.82 -4.10 15.83
CA LEU A 236 -7.21 -2.69 15.82
C LEU A 236 -8.28 -2.40 14.76
N PHE A 237 -8.10 -2.94 13.55
CA PHE A 237 -9.08 -2.88 12.48
C PHE A 237 -10.43 -3.45 12.93
N LEU A 238 -10.43 -4.65 13.51
CA LEU A 238 -11.65 -5.31 14.00
C LEU A 238 -12.29 -4.53 15.16
N ALA A 239 -11.48 -3.94 16.05
CA ALA A 239 -11.98 -3.13 17.16
C ALA A 239 -12.76 -1.89 16.69
N PHE A 240 -12.43 -1.32 15.53
CA PHE A 240 -13.24 -0.26 14.91
C PHE A 240 -14.39 -0.83 14.10
N ASN A 241 -14.12 -1.80 13.22
CA ASN A 241 -15.09 -2.25 12.24
C ASN A 241 -16.22 -3.08 12.88
N TYR A 242 -15.91 -3.99 13.81
CA TYR A 242 -16.91 -4.91 14.36
C TYR A 242 -18.00 -4.19 15.16
N PRO A 243 -17.72 -3.29 16.12
CA PRO A 243 -18.78 -2.60 16.84
C PRO A 243 -19.59 -1.66 15.94
N LEU A 244 -18.95 -0.96 15.01
CA LEU A 244 -19.62 0.05 14.19
C LEU A 244 -20.41 -0.58 13.04
N HIS A 245 -19.81 -1.50 12.31
CA HIS A 245 -20.45 -2.12 11.15
C HIS A 245 -21.31 -3.31 11.56
N THR A 246 -20.75 -4.28 12.30
CA THR A 246 -21.46 -5.54 12.61
C THR A 246 -22.53 -5.37 13.69
N ILE A 247 -22.25 -4.64 14.78
CA ILE A 247 -23.21 -4.47 15.88
C ILE A 247 -24.22 -3.35 15.59
N LEU A 248 -23.74 -2.18 15.12
CA LEU A 248 -24.60 -1.00 14.89
C LEU A 248 -25.16 -0.91 13.47
N GLY A 249 -24.74 -1.78 12.55
CA GLY A 249 -25.22 -1.78 11.16
C GLY A 249 -24.80 -0.55 10.35
N ILE A 250 -23.77 0.19 10.79
CA ILE A 250 -23.31 1.39 10.07
C ILE A 250 -22.59 0.93 8.79
N PRO A 251 -22.92 1.47 7.60
CA PRO A 251 -22.20 1.14 6.37
C PRO A 251 -20.69 1.35 6.51
N THR A 252 -19.90 0.40 6.03
CA THR A 252 -18.44 0.43 6.16
C THR A 252 -17.85 1.72 5.59
N ARG A 253 -18.36 2.21 4.46
CA ARG A 253 -17.93 3.49 3.86
C ARG A 253 -18.02 4.66 4.84
N VAL A 254 -19.06 4.71 5.68
CA VAL A 254 -19.26 5.78 6.67
C VAL A 254 -18.26 5.63 7.81
N VAL A 255 -18.01 4.40 8.26
CA VAL A 255 -17.00 4.10 9.28
C VAL A 255 -15.62 4.56 8.82
N VAL A 256 -15.20 4.16 7.61
CA VAL A 256 -13.87 4.48 7.08
C VAL A 256 -13.70 5.98 6.86
N ILE A 257 -14.68 6.65 6.22
CA ILE A 257 -14.66 8.11 6.06
C ILE A 257 -14.58 8.81 7.42
N GLY A 258 -15.39 8.38 8.39
CA GLY A 258 -15.38 8.95 9.75
C GLY A 258 -14.02 8.79 10.45
N VAL A 259 -13.41 7.60 10.37
CA VAL A 259 -12.08 7.34 10.93
C VAL A 259 -11.02 8.21 10.25
N PHE A 260 -11.01 8.29 8.91
CA PHE A 260 -10.04 9.08 8.17
C PHE A 260 -10.20 10.59 8.40
N LEU A 261 -11.43 11.10 8.54
CA LEU A 261 -11.68 12.48 8.92
C LEU A 261 -11.19 12.78 10.33
N CYS A 262 -11.47 11.92 11.31
CA CYS A 262 -10.98 12.04 12.69
C CYS A 262 -9.44 12.06 12.73
N VAL A 263 -8.81 11.11 12.03
CA VAL A 263 -7.36 11.00 11.91
C VAL A 263 -6.76 12.23 11.24
N THR A 264 -7.37 12.72 10.16
CA THR A 264 -6.91 13.91 9.44
C THR A 264 -7.00 15.15 10.33
N ALA A 265 -8.07 15.30 11.11
CA ALA A 265 -8.23 16.39 12.06
C ALA A 265 -7.17 16.35 13.17
N VAL A 266 -6.86 15.15 13.70
CA VAL A 266 -5.78 14.93 14.66
C VAL A 266 -4.44 15.32 14.05
N PHE A 267 -4.14 14.82 12.85
CA PHE A 267 -2.91 15.13 12.13
C PHE A 267 -2.78 16.65 11.88
N TRP A 268 -3.82 17.30 11.36
CA TRP A 268 -3.86 18.74 11.12
C TRP A 268 -3.54 19.56 12.38
N LYS A 269 -4.07 19.15 13.54
CA LYS A 269 -3.80 19.81 14.82
C LYS A 269 -2.33 19.66 15.25
N PHE A 270 -1.72 18.50 15.03
CA PHE A 270 -0.35 18.21 15.46
C PHE A 270 0.72 18.67 14.47
N ASP A 271 0.42 18.68 13.16
CA ASP A 271 1.31 19.18 12.12
C ASP A 271 1.63 20.66 12.32
N ARG A 272 0.64 21.47 12.73
CA ARG A 272 0.85 22.88 13.11
C ARG A 272 1.83 23.08 14.27
N LYS A 273 2.11 22.04 15.05
CA LYS A 273 3.09 22.07 16.13
C LYS A 273 4.42 21.42 15.75
N SER A 274 4.59 21.02 14.50
CA SER A 274 5.79 20.36 14.00
C SER A 274 7.04 21.24 14.16
N ASN A 275 8.19 20.59 14.32
CA ASN A 275 9.51 21.21 14.26
C ASN A 275 10.14 21.08 12.87
N ARG A 276 9.39 21.16 11.76
CA ARG A 276 9.94 21.02 10.40
C ARG A 276 11.18 21.91 10.23
N GLN A 277 12.32 21.29 9.98
CA GLN A 277 13.55 21.99 9.61
C GLN A 277 13.76 21.89 8.10
N LEU A 278 14.30 22.96 7.49
CA LEU A 278 14.77 22.86 6.11
C LEU A 278 15.88 21.80 6.05
N PRO A 279 15.79 20.79 5.16
CA PRO A 279 16.92 19.92 4.90
C PRO A 279 18.05 20.77 4.32
N LEU A 280 19.26 20.68 4.91
CA LEU A 280 20.42 21.46 4.46
C LEU A 280 20.74 21.24 2.97
N ARG A 281 20.47 20.05 2.42
CA ARG A 281 20.57 19.71 0.99
C ARG A 281 19.84 18.40 0.71
N GLN A 282 19.05 18.33 -0.36
CA GLN A 282 18.51 17.06 -0.87
C GLN A 282 19.50 16.43 -1.85
N SER A 283 19.67 15.12 -1.77
CA SER A 283 20.48 14.32 -2.68
C SER A 283 19.73 14.08 -4.00
N PHE A 284 20.45 13.67 -5.05
CA PHE A 284 19.80 13.24 -6.30
C PHE A 284 18.82 12.09 -6.04
N LEU A 285 19.20 11.09 -5.23
CA LEU A 285 18.33 9.97 -4.88
C LEU A 285 17.06 10.42 -4.12
N ASP A 286 17.14 11.48 -3.30
CA ASP A 286 15.95 12.04 -2.64
C ASP A 286 14.94 12.55 -3.68
N HIS A 287 15.43 13.29 -4.68
CA HIS A 287 14.58 13.80 -5.76
C HIS A 287 14.06 12.68 -6.65
N THR A 288 14.88 11.66 -6.93
CA THR A 288 14.47 10.48 -7.69
C THR A 288 13.33 9.76 -6.97
N LEU A 289 13.42 9.51 -5.66
CA LEU A 289 12.33 8.88 -4.92
C LEU A 289 11.04 9.69 -4.94
N ASN A 290 11.13 11.00 -4.76
CA ASN A 290 9.97 11.88 -4.86
C ASN A 290 9.34 11.82 -6.28
N GLY A 291 10.20 11.81 -7.31
CA GLY A 291 9.77 11.70 -8.70
C GLY A 291 9.09 10.37 -9.00
N VAL A 292 9.58 9.25 -8.45
CA VAL A 292 8.97 7.93 -8.62
C VAL A 292 7.60 7.88 -7.94
N ILE A 293 7.43 8.40 -6.73
CA ILE A 293 6.11 8.36 -6.08
C ILE A 293 5.10 9.28 -6.77
N VAL A 294 5.50 10.42 -7.32
CA VAL A 294 4.61 11.23 -8.18
C VAL A 294 4.32 10.49 -9.50
N GLY A 295 5.34 9.83 -10.06
CA GLY A 295 5.23 8.98 -11.23
C GLY A 295 4.24 7.83 -11.05
N HIS A 296 4.09 7.29 -9.84
CA HIS A 296 3.10 6.28 -9.49
C HIS A 296 1.68 6.77 -9.74
N PHE A 297 1.33 7.94 -9.21
CA PHE A 297 0.02 8.55 -9.41
C PHE A 297 -0.24 8.89 -10.88
N LEU A 298 0.75 9.50 -11.54
CA LEU A 298 0.68 9.82 -12.96
C LEU A 298 0.53 8.57 -13.82
N LEU A 299 1.22 7.48 -13.47
CA LEU A 299 1.12 6.20 -14.18
C LEU A 299 -0.31 5.71 -14.20
N TYR A 300 -0.97 5.57 -13.04
CA TYR A 300 -2.34 5.06 -12.99
C TYR A 300 -3.36 6.03 -13.61
N LEU A 301 -3.11 7.35 -13.53
CA LEU A 301 -3.92 8.34 -14.26
C LEU A 301 -3.80 8.16 -15.78
N VAL A 302 -2.57 8.02 -16.30
CA VAL A 302 -2.32 7.83 -17.73
C VAL A 302 -2.87 6.48 -18.20
N LEU A 303 -2.65 5.41 -17.44
CA LEU A 303 -3.20 4.09 -17.77
C LEU A 303 -4.73 4.13 -17.80
N GLY A 304 -5.39 4.75 -16.81
CA GLY A 304 -6.85 4.89 -16.77
C GLY A 304 -7.41 5.78 -17.89
N PHE A 305 -6.62 6.72 -18.39
CA PHE A 305 -6.99 7.53 -19.55
C PHE A 305 -6.84 6.76 -20.87
N VAL A 306 -5.72 6.05 -21.04
CA VAL A 306 -5.34 5.42 -22.31
C VAL A 306 -6.00 4.07 -22.53
N LEU A 307 -6.04 3.22 -21.50
CA LEU A 307 -6.50 1.84 -21.62
C LEU A 307 -7.98 1.70 -21.27
N SER A 308 -8.58 0.63 -21.80
CA SER A 308 -9.97 0.28 -21.60
C SER A 308 -10.06 -1.03 -20.79
N PRO A 309 -10.82 -1.09 -19.68
CA PRO A 309 -10.92 -2.32 -18.88
C PRO A 309 -11.57 -3.47 -19.64
N GLU A 310 -12.44 -3.20 -20.61
CA GLU A 310 -13.08 -4.21 -21.48
C GLU A 310 -12.08 -5.01 -22.35
N GLU A 311 -10.86 -4.50 -22.54
CA GLU A 311 -9.81 -5.20 -23.27
C GLU A 311 -9.01 -6.17 -22.37
N ALA A 312 -9.16 -6.07 -21.05
CA ALA A 312 -8.44 -6.92 -20.11
C ALA A 312 -9.04 -8.32 -20.05
N VAL A 313 -8.19 -9.33 -20.25
CA VAL A 313 -8.57 -10.74 -20.13
C VAL A 313 -7.66 -11.42 -19.12
N SER A 314 -8.25 -11.98 -18.07
CA SER A 314 -7.52 -12.71 -17.02
C SER A 314 -7.86 -14.19 -17.09
N SER A 315 -6.85 -15.03 -17.33
CA SER A 315 -6.98 -16.49 -17.34
C SER A 315 -6.17 -17.07 -16.19
N GLY A 316 -6.83 -17.28 -15.06
CA GLY A 316 -6.15 -17.49 -13.78
C GLY A 316 -6.96 -18.29 -12.77
N ARG A 317 -6.51 -18.22 -11.52
CA ARG A 317 -7.30 -18.64 -10.36
C ARG A 317 -8.31 -17.54 -10.08
N HIS A 318 -9.54 -17.94 -9.76
CA HIS A 318 -10.61 -17.03 -9.36
C HIS A 318 -11.49 -17.72 -8.32
N GLN A 319 -12.51 -17.02 -7.80
CA GLN A 319 -13.46 -17.59 -6.88
C GLN A 319 -14.08 -18.87 -7.47
N PRO A 320 -14.11 -20.00 -6.74
CA PRO A 320 -14.69 -21.24 -7.24
C PRO A 320 -16.14 -21.05 -7.70
N ILE A 321 -16.52 -21.61 -8.84
CA ILE A 321 -17.91 -21.56 -9.33
C ILE A 321 -18.79 -22.52 -8.54
N GLY A 322 -19.91 -21.99 -8.03
CA GLY A 322 -20.86 -22.66 -7.17
C GLY A 322 -22.08 -23.23 -7.87
N ASP A 323 -22.76 -24.14 -7.18
CA ASP A 323 -24.12 -24.52 -7.54
C ASP A 323 -25.10 -23.50 -6.92
N CYS A 324 -25.76 -22.73 -7.78
CA CYS A 324 -26.72 -21.69 -7.40
C CYS A 324 -28.00 -22.22 -6.73
N SER A 325 -28.24 -23.54 -6.76
CA SER A 325 -29.44 -24.15 -6.19
C SER A 325 -29.39 -24.31 -4.65
N ASN A 326 -28.19 -24.34 -4.05
CA ASN A 326 -28.00 -24.53 -2.61
C ASN A 326 -27.22 -23.35 -2.02
N VAL A 327 -27.93 -22.38 -1.42
CA VAL A 327 -27.32 -21.21 -0.79
C VAL A 327 -26.80 -21.60 0.61
N THR A 328 -25.55 -22.01 0.72
CA THR A 328 -24.83 -22.15 2.00
C THR A 328 -23.84 -21.01 2.20
N THR A 329 -23.66 -20.58 3.45
CA THR A 329 -22.98 -19.33 3.86
C THR A 329 -21.51 -19.18 3.43
N ASP A 330 -20.78 -20.26 3.11
CA ASP A 330 -19.44 -20.23 2.52
C ASP A 330 -19.52 -20.25 0.98
N THR A 331 -20.23 -19.27 0.42
CA THR A 331 -20.79 -19.33 -0.94
C THR A 331 -19.71 -19.28 -2.03
N PRO A 332 -19.55 -20.34 -2.85
CA PRO A 332 -18.88 -20.23 -4.14
C PRO A 332 -19.63 -19.24 -5.08
N LEU A 333 -18.96 -18.75 -6.12
CA LEU A 333 -19.50 -17.75 -7.04
C LEU A 333 -20.70 -18.33 -7.81
N CYS A 334 -21.87 -17.73 -7.64
CA CYS A 334 -23.07 -18.12 -8.37
C CYS A 334 -23.27 -17.26 -9.61
N LEU A 335 -23.26 -17.89 -10.80
CA LEU A 335 -23.35 -17.20 -12.08
C LEU A 335 -24.71 -16.54 -12.35
N ASP A 336 -25.77 -16.96 -11.66
CA ASP A 336 -27.13 -16.40 -11.84
C ASP A 336 -27.37 -15.11 -11.05
N THR A 337 -26.61 -14.89 -9.97
CA THR A 337 -26.85 -13.79 -9.01
C THR A 337 -25.69 -12.83 -8.86
N PHE A 338 -24.50 -13.15 -9.39
CA PHE A 338 -23.34 -12.27 -9.24
C PHE A 338 -23.48 -10.98 -10.04
N SER A 339 -22.85 -9.92 -9.52
CA SER A 339 -22.81 -8.60 -10.16
C SER A 339 -21.74 -8.58 -11.25
N ASN A 340 -22.12 -8.24 -12.48
CA ASN A 340 -21.20 -8.04 -13.61
C ASN A 340 -20.50 -6.66 -13.57
N SER A 341 -20.25 -6.09 -12.39
CA SER A 341 -19.73 -4.71 -12.27
C SER A 341 -18.24 -4.59 -12.59
N ASP A 342 -17.45 -5.61 -12.26
CA ASP A 342 -15.99 -5.59 -12.44
C ASP A 342 -15.52 -6.56 -13.55
N PHE A 343 -16.17 -7.71 -13.68
CA PHE A 343 -15.88 -8.69 -14.72
C PHE A 343 -17.13 -9.46 -15.14
N ASP A 344 -17.06 -10.08 -16.31
CA ASP A 344 -18.04 -11.03 -16.82
C ASP A 344 -17.34 -12.13 -17.67
N PHE A 345 -18.11 -12.81 -18.52
CA PHE A 345 -17.64 -13.88 -19.38
C PHE A 345 -17.84 -13.60 -20.88
N HIS A 346 -17.96 -12.33 -21.30
CA HIS A 346 -18.30 -12.00 -22.70
C HIS A 346 -17.22 -12.40 -23.73
N CYS A 347 -15.96 -12.47 -23.30
CA CYS A 347 -14.81 -12.83 -24.14
C CYS A 347 -14.64 -14.35 -24.34
N ILE A 348 -15.48 -15.18 -23.71
CA ILE A 348 -15.47 -16.64 -23.87
C ILE A 348 -16.82 -17.15 -24.38
N THR A 349 -16.79 -18.20 -25.21
CA THR A 349 -18.00 -18.76 -25.83
C THR A 349 -18.80 -19.66 -24.89
N LYS A 350 -18.15 -20.24 -23.88
CA LYS A 350 -18.76 -21.15 -22.91
C LYS A 350 -18.38 -20.73 -21.51
N GLN A 351 -19.39 -20.49 -20.68
CA GLN A 351 -19.22 -20.18 -19.26
C GLN A 351 -18.54 -21.33 -18.51
N PRO A 352 -17.78 -21.03 -17.43
CA PRO A 352 -17.14 -22.06 -16.62
C PRO A 352 -18.19 -22.94 -15.93
N ASN A 353 -17.90 -24.25 -15.85
CA ASN A 353 -18.78 -25.21 -15.18
C ASN A 353 -18.68 -25.05 -13.64
N VAL A 354 -19.69 -25.55 -12.93
CA VAL A 354 -19.67 -25.69 -11.46
C VAL A 354 -18.41 -26.44 -11.01
N GLY A 355 -17.76 -25.95 -9.95
CA GLY A 355 -16.50 -26.47 -9.42
C GLY A 355 -15.24 -25.98 -10.15
N ALA A 356 -15.38 -25.13 -11.16
CA ALA A 356 -14.25 -24.47 -11.80
C ALA A 356 -13.54 -23.53 -10.82
N TYR A 357 -12.22 -23.65 -10.74
CA TYR A 357 -11.34 -22.82 -9.93
C TYR A 357 -10.29 -22.08 -10.77
N TRP A 358 -9.92 -22.68 -11.91
CA TRP A 358 -9.12 -22.04 -12.94
C TRP A 358 -10.01 -21.75 -14.14
N TYR A 359 -10.21 -20.49 -14.50
CA TYR A 359 -11.03 -20.11 -15.66
C TYR A 359 -10.64 -18.72 -16.19
N THR A 360 -11.27 -18.29 -17.27
CA THR A 360 -11.04 -16.99 -17.89
C THR A 360 -12.18 -16.05 -17.56
N VAL A 361 -11.84 -14.83 -17.15
CA VAL A 361 -12.77 -13.70 -16.93
C VAL A 361 -12.37 -12.52 -17.80
N CYS A 362 -13.36 -11.69 -18.10
CA CYS A 362 -13.25 -10.57 -19.04
C CYS A 362 -13.61 -9.29 -18.31
N GLY A 363 -12.82 -8.22 -18.49
CA GLY A 363 -13.09 -6.96 -17.82
C GLY A 363 -14.35 -6.31 -18.37
N THR A 364 -15.07 -5.55 -17.54
CA THR A 364 -16.27 -4.84 -17.98
C THR A 364 -15.97 -3.36 -18.16
N PRO A 365 -16.70 -2.64 -19.04
CA PRO A 365 -16.52 -1.21 -19.19
C PRO A 365 -16.79 -0.45 -17.89
N HIS A 366 -16.26 0.76 -17.77
CA HIS A 366 -16.66 1.65 -16.69
C HIS A 366 -18.12 2.09 -16.88
N GLU A 367 -18.92 2.12 -15.81
CA GLU A 367 -20.25 2.75 -15.83
C GLU A 367 -20.15 4.22 -16.28
N ASN A 368 -19.15 4.93 -15.73
CA ASN A 368 -18.84 6.30 -16.10
C ASN A 368 -17.32 6.53 -16.16
N ARG A 369 -16.73 6.33 -17.35
CA ARG A 369 -15.28 6.48 -17.54
C ARG A 369 -14.77 7.87 -17.20
N SER A 370 -15.53 8.92 -17.51
CA SER A 370 -15.09 10.31 -17.26
C SER A 370 -15.03 10.61 -15.77
N GLU A 371 -15.97 10.07 -14.99
CA GLU A 371 -15.96 10.15 -13.53
C GLU A 371 -14.77 9.42 -12.92
N PHE A 372 -14.48 8.19 -13.37
CA PHE A 372 -13.33 7.42 -12.89
C PHE A 372 -12.01 8.16 -13.16
N VAL A 373 -11.81 8.66 -14.39
CA VAL A 373 -10.62 9.42 -14.77
C VAL A 373 -10.54 10.73 -13.97
N PHE A 374 -11.66 11.42 -13.75
CA PHE A 374 -11.70 12.61 -12.91
C PHE A 374 -11.31 12.32 -11.46
N ALA A 375 -11.81 11.24 -10.87
CA ALA A 375 -11.44 10.81 -9.52
C ALA A 375 -9.92 10.52 -9.42
N MET A 376 -9.37 9.79 -10.40
CA MET A 376 -7.93 9.52 -10.49
C MET A 376 -7.10 10.81 -10.63
N ALA A 377 -7.60 11.79 -11.40
CA ALA A 377 -6.96 13.09 -11.55
C ALA A 377 -6.97 13.90 -10.23
N VAL A 378 -8.10 13.88 -9.50
CA VAL A 378 -8.22 14.52 -8.18
C VAL A 378 -7.28 13.86 -7.16
N ILE A 379 -7.24 12.52 -7.10
CA ILE A 379 -6.30 11.78 -6.24
C ILE A 379 -4.86 12.16 -6.57
N THR A 380 -4.51 12.15 -7.85
CA THR A 380 -3.17 12.51 -8.34
C THR A 380 -2.80 13.94 -7.97
N PHE A 381 -3.72 14.89 -8.14
CA PHE A 381 -3.52 16.28 -7.78
C PHE A 381 -3.31 16.47 -6.28
N ILE A 382 -4.20 15.90 -5.45
CA ILE A 382 -4.11 15.97 -3.98
C ILE A 382 -2.81 15.32 -3.50
N ALA A 383 -2.48 14.14 -3.99
CA ALA A 383 -1.25 13.44 -3.61
C ALA A 383 0.00 14.24 -4.00
N SER A 384 0.01 14.82 -5.20
CA SER A 384 1.11 15.68 -5.67
C SER A 384 1.26 16.92 -4.78
N LEU A 385 0.16 17.56 -4.39
CA LEU A 385 0.18 18.69 -3.45
C LEU A 385 0.71 18.30 -2.07
N ILE A 386 0.26 17.17 -1.53
CA ILE A 386 0.72 16.65 -0.23
C ILE A 386 2.23 16.36 -0.29
N LEU A 387 2.69 15.62 -1.30
CA LEU A 387 4.09 15.27 -1.47
C LEU A 387 4.96 16.51 -1.72
N TRP A 388 4.48 17.45 -2.51
CA TRP A 388 5.14 18.74 -2.72
C TRP A 388 5.30 19.50 -1.39
N THR A 389 4.23 19.53 -0.60
CA THR A 389 4.23 20.20 0.71
C THR A 389 5.21 19.55 1.69
N ILE A 390 5.29 18.21 1.69
CA ILE A 390 6.21 17.46 2.56
C ILE A 390 7.67 17.62 2.13
N HIS A 391 7.93 17.65 0.82
CA HIS A 391 9.28 17.56 0.28
C HIS A 391 9.92 18.89 -0.10
N TYR A 392 9.14 19.92 -0.38
CA TYR A 392 9.62 21.19 -0.95
C TYR A 392 9.07 22.42 -0.24
N ASP A 393 7.85 22.38 0.30
CA ASP A 393 7.26 23.51 1.02
C ASP A 393 7.70 23.55 2.50
N PHE A 394 8.96 23.95 2.70
CA PHE A 394 9.47 24.25 4.03
C PHE A 394 9.14 25.69 4.38
N ASP A 395 8.20 25.82 5.32
CA ASP A 395 7.60 27.06 5.78
C ASP A 395 8.63 28.20 5.96
N VAL A 396 8.44 29.29 5.21
CA VAL A 396 9.21 30.54 5.30
C VAL A 396 9.18 31.10 6.73
N ARG A 397 8.17 30.74 7.54
CA ARG A 397 8.11 31.09 8.98
C ARG A 397 9.36 30.66 9.75
N PHE A 398 10.02 29.57 9.37
CA PHE A 398 11.28 29.15 10.01
C PHE A 398 12.49 29.97 9.55
N LYS A 399 12.51 30.47 8.31
CA LYS A 399 13.56 31.43 7.87
C LYS A 399 13.51 32.70 8.70
N ILE A 400 12.31 33.20 9.02
CA ILE A 400 12.14 34.37 9.91
C ILE A 400 12.59 34.02 11.33
N TYR A 401 12.21 32.85 11.85
CA TYR A 401 12.60 32.42 13.20
C TYR A 401 14.12 32.26 13.35
N ASP A 402 14.80 31.67 12.36
CA ASP A 402 16.25 31.52 12.34
C ASP A 402 16.96 32.86 12.12
N LEU A 403 16.41 33.77 11.31
CA LEU A 403 16.91 35.14 11.17
C LEU A 403 16.80 35.92 12.49
N VAL A 404 15.64 35.85 13.16
CA VAL A 404 15.42 36.49 14.46
C VAL A 404 16.34 35.89 15.51
N ARG A 405 16.47 34.55 15.57
CA ARG A 405 17.38 33.87 16.50
C ARG A 405 18.84 34.25 16.24
N LYS A 406 19.29 34.29 14.98
CA LYS A 406 20.64 34.74 14.63
C LYS A 406 20.87 36.19 15.04
N SER A 407 19.90 37.08 14.80
CA SER A 407 19.99 38.48 15.23
C SER A 407 20.06 38.63 16.76
N ALA A 408 19.35 37.80 17.52
CA ALA A 408 19.33 37.81 18.98
C ALA A 408 20.59 37.20 19.60
N SER A 409 21.27 36.29 18.88
CA SER A 409 22.53 35.67 19.33
C SER A 409 23.80 36.49 19.04
N THR A 410 23.70 37.61 18.32
CA THR A 410 24.82 38.53 18.14
C THR A 410 25.08 39.24 19.48
N PRO A 411 26.22 39.02 20.16
CA PRO A 411 26.52 39.75 21.38
C PRO A 411 26.65 41.23 21.01
N LYS A 412 25.82 42.09 21.60
CA LYS A 412 26.10 43.52 21.62
C LYS A 412 27.51 43.67 22.18
N GLY A 413 28.45 44.11 21.34
CA GLY A 413 29.83 44.35 21.72
C GLY A 413 29.86 45.19 23.00
N VAL A 414 30.38 44.58 24.06
CA VAL A 414 30.78 45.27 25.27
C VAL A 414 31.91 46.21 24.86
N ASN A 415 31.55 47.47 24.60
CA ASN A 415 32.49 48.55 24.36
C ASN A 415 33.10 48.95 25.72
N ASN A 416 34.01 48.13 26.23
CA ASN A 416 34.87 48.51 27.35
C ASN A 416 35.95 49.47 26.82
N LYS A 417 35.63 50.77 26.81
CA LYS A 417 36.65 51.83 26.84
C LYS A 417 36.79 52.31 28.28
N THR A 418 37.70 51.66 29.00
CA THR A 418 38.32 52.17 30.23
C THR A 418 39.84 52.02 30.09
N LEU A 419 40.58 52.93 30.73
CA LEU A 419 42.02 53.26 30.65
C LEU A 419 42.38 54.27 29.53
N LYS A 420 43.03 55.41 29.79
CA LYS A 420 43.93 55.79 30.90
C LYS A 420 43.79 57.25 31.31
N THR A 421 43.91 57.46 32.62
CA THR A 421 44.42 58.63 33.32
C THR A 421 45.68 59.21 32.67
N HIS A 422 45.67 60.53 32.46
CA HIS A 422 46.74 61.45 32.86
C HIS A 422 46.10 62.76 33.29
#